data_AF-A0A358NH27-F1
#
_entry.id   AF-A0A358NH27-F1
#
_cell.length_a   1.000
_cell.length_b   1.000
_cell.length_c   1.000
_cell.angle_alpha   90.00
_cell.angle_beta   90.00
_cell.angle_gamma   90.00
#
_symmetry.space_group_name_H-M   'P 1'
#
loop_
_entity.id
_entity.type
_entity.pdbx_description
1 polymer ?
#
loop_
_entity_poly.entity_id
_entity_poly.type
_entity_poly.pdbx_seq_one_letter_code
_entity_poly.pdbx_strand_id
1 'polypeptide(L)'
;MNAPKKSLILSSSVASVGYVIYTYFQLYHSPMLGFFLGTFFVAASGEIFARRLKMPATIFIFPGVIPIVPGLGLYETILALVQDDIFLAVEIGARTILNIGCMAIAMAFVSLAAYKIKTHKIEAEN
;
A
#
# COMPACT_ATOMS: atom_id res chain seq x y z
N MET A 1 -3.42 13.26 11.88
CA MET A 1 -4.64 12.49 11.53
C MET A 1 -5.60 12.55 12.71
N ASN A 2 -6.71 13.28 12.62
CA ASN A 2 -7.73 13.25 13.67
C ASN A 2 -8.78 12.18 13.33
N ALA A 3 -8.49 10.93 13.65
CA ALA A 3 -9.35 9.79 13.33
C ALA A 3 -10.29 9.49 14.52
N PRO A 4 -11.60 9.36 14.32
CA PRO A 4 -12.53 9.03 15.39
C PRO A 4 -12.22 7.65 15.98
N LYS A 5 -12.37 7.47 17.29
CA LYS A 5 -11.98 6.23 18.01
C LYS A 5 -12.55 4.94 17.38
N LYS A 6 -13.72 5.02 16.73
CA LYS A 6 -14.38 3.90 16.04
C LYS A 6 -13.61 3.41 14.80
N SER A 7 -12.85 4.27 14.12
CA SER A 7 -12.08 3.89 12.93
C SER A 7 -10.75 3.23 13.29
N LEU A 8 -10.26 3.44 14.50
CA LEU A 8 -8.94 2.99 14.95
C LEU A 8 -8.83 1.46 14.97
N ILE A 9 -9.83 0.78 15.52
CA ILE A 9 -9.85 -0.70 15.56
C ILE A 9 -9.87 -1.28 14.15
N LEU A 10 -10.67 -0.67 13.26
CA LEU A 10 -10.81 -1.14 11.90
C LEU A 10 -9.54 -0.89 11.08
N SER A 11 -8.94 0.29 11.18
CA SER A 11 -7.67 0.59 10.49
C SER A 11 -6.53 -0.29 10.98
N SER A 12 -6.44 -0.55 12.28
CA SER A 12 -5.46 -1.49 12.84
C SER A 12 -5.65 -2.92 12.33
N SER A 13 -6.90 -3.38 12.20
CA SER A 13 -7.18 -4.71 11.63
C SER A 13 -6.76 -4.82 10.16
N VAL A 14 -7.05 -3.80 9.35
CA VAL A 14 -6.62 -3.73 7.94
C VAL A 14 -5.11 -3.71 7.83
N ALA A 15 -4.44 -2.90 8.65
CA ALA A 15 -2.99 -2.82 8.68
C ALA A 15 -2.35 -4.16 9.03
N SER A 16 -2.86 -4.83 10.06
CA SER A 16 -2.35 -6.13 10.52
C SER A 16 -2.50 -7.20 9.44
N VAL A 17 -3.67 -7.30 8.81
CA VAL A 17 -3.91 -8.29 7.75
C VAL A 17 -3.08 -7.97 6.50
N GLY A 18 -3.01 -6.69 6.11
CA GLY A 18 -2.18 -6.27 4.98
C GLY A 18 -0.70 -6.60 5.18
N TYR A 19 -0.19 -6.38 6.38
CA TYR A 19 1.18 -6.73 6.74
C TYR A 19 1.40 -8.25 6.73
N VAL A 20 0.47 -9.04 7.25
CA VAL A 20 0.55 -10.51 7.21
C VAL A 20 0.58 -11.01 5.76
N ILE A 21 -0.24 -10.45 4.86
CA ILE A 21 -0.20 -10.78 3.43
C ILE A 21 1.19 -10.48 2.86
N TYR A 22 1.72 -9.28 3.12
CA TYR A 22 3.06 -8.90 2.68
C TYR A 22 4.13 -9.89 3.18
N THR A 23 4.17 -10.17 4.48
CA THR A 23 5.15 -11.07 5.09
C THR A 23 5.01 -12.50 4.59
N TYR A 24 3.79 -12.99 4.37
CA TYR A 24 3.55 -14.31 3.83
C TYR A 24 4.24 -14.49 2.47
N PHE A 25 4.00 -13.58 1.52
CA PHE A 25 4.62 -13.67 0.19
C PHE A 25 6.13 -13.40 0.20
N GLN A 26 6.63 -12.63 1.16
CA GLN A 26 8.07 -12.46 1.36
C GLN A 26 8.76 -13.78 1.71
N LEU A 27 8.16 -14.62 2.56
CA LEU A 27 8.73 -15.91 2.95
C LEU A 27 8.85 -16.89 1.78
N TYR A 28 7.93 -16.86 0.82
CA TYR A 28 7.96 -17.68 -0.39
C TYR A 28 8.79 -17.09 -1.54
N HIS A 29 9.75 -16.20 -1.23
CA HIS A 29 10.69 -15.61 -2.19
C HIS A 29 10.02 -14.83 -3.33
N SER A 30 8.83 -14.27 -3.08
CA SER A 30 8.15 -13.40 -4.05
C SER A 30 7.90 -12.01 -3.46
N PRO A 31 8.97 -11.22 -3.20
CA PRO A 31 8.89 -9.90 -2.57
C PRO A 31 7.95 -8.94 -3.31
N MET A 32 8.07 -8.91 -4.65
CA MET A 32 7.30 -8.02 -5.51
C MET A 32 5.79 -8.32 -5.44
N LEU A 33 5.41 -9.60 -5.38
CA LEU A 33 4.02 -10.01 -5.17
C LEU A 33 3.53 -9.65 -3.76
N GLY A 34 4.39 -9.75 -2.75
CA GLY A 34 4.06 -9.33 -1.39
C GLY A 34 3.75 -7.84 -1.30
N PHE A 35 4.59 -6.99 -1.89
CA PHE A 35 4.34 -5.54 -1.96
C PHE A 35 3.05 -5.23 -2.71
N PHE A 36 2.80 -5.89 -3.85
CA PHE A 36 1.59 -5.70 -4.65
C PHE A 36 0.33 -6.13 -3.90
N LEU A 37 0.26 -7.39 -3.44
CA LEU A 37 -0.95 -7.97 -2.82
C LEU A 37 -1.23 -7.36 -1.44
N GLY A 38 -0.21 -7.10 -0.63
CA GLY A 38 -0.37 -6.42 0.65
C GLY A 38 -0.95 -5.01 0.46
N THR A 39 -0.39 -4.24 -0.47
CA THR A 39 -0.88 -2.89 -0.78
C THR A 39 -2.27 -2.91 -1.41
N PHE A 40 -2.53 -3.84 -2.33
CA PHE A 40 -3.84 -4.03 -2.96
C PHE A 40 -4.92 -4.28 -1.91
N PHE A 41 -4.66 -5.20 -0.96
CA PHE A 41 -5.59 -5.50 0.12
C PHE A 41 -5.88 -4.28 1.01
N VAL A 42 -4.82 -3.56 1.42
CA VAL A 42 -4.95 -2.36 2.26
C VAL A 42 -5.74 -1.27 1.54
N ALA A 43 -5.42 -1.01 0.27
CA ALA A 43 -6.13 -0.04 -0.56
C ALA A 43 -7.61 -0.43 -0.73
N ALA A 44 -7.90 -1.70 -1.06
CA ALA A 44 -9.26 -2.16 -1.31
C ALA A 44 -10.12 -2.08 -0.05
N SER A 45 -9.59 -2.56 1.08
CA SER A 45 -10.26 -2.49 2.37
C SER A 45 -10.47 -1.05 2.81
N GLY A 46 -9.46 -0.19 2.61
CA GLY A 46 -9.55 1.22 2.96
C GLY A 46 -10.63 1.95 2.17
N GLU A 47 -10.72 1.72 0.86
CA GLU A 47 -11.78 2.25 -0.01
C GLU A 47 -13.18 1.75 0.40
N ILE A 48 -13.31 0.47 0.75
CA ILE A 48 -14.59 -0.12 1.19
C ILE A 48 -15.05 0.53 2.51
N PHE A 49 -14.15 0.66 3.49
CA PHE A 49 -14.49 1.22 4.79
C PHE A 49 -14.69 2.73 4.76
N ALA A 50 -13.97 3.45 3.90
CA ALA A 50 -14.21 4.86 3.62
C ALA A 50 -15.66 5.12 3.21
N ARG A 51 -16.20 4.30 2.31
CA ARG A 51 -17.59 4.40 1.84
C ARG A 51 -18.59 4.04 2.93
N ARG A 52 -18.35 2.96 3.68
CA ARG A 52 -19.27 2.52 4.74
C ARG A 52 -19.35 3.51 5.90
N LEU A 53 -18.23 4.10 6.27
CA LEU A 53 -18.13 4.99 7.43
C LEU A 53 -18.15 6.48 7.05
N LYS A 54 -18.25 6.82 5.75
CA LYS A 54 -18.22 8.19 5.20
C LYS A 54 -17.03 9.00 5.70
N MET A 55 -15.84 8.40 5.64
CA MET A 55 -14.58 9.00 6.07
C MET A 55 -13.52 8.93 4.95
N PRO A 56 -12.48 9.78 4.97
CA PRO A 56 -11.38 9.69 4.02
C PRO A 56 -10.71 8.29 4.04
N ALA A 57 -10.51 7.69 2.86
CA ALA A 57 -9.87 6.37 2.72
C ALA A 57 -8.44 6.33 3.29
N THR A 58 -7.76 7.47 3.28
CA THR A 58 -6.42 7.66 3.85
C THR A 58 -6.33 7.30 5.34
N ILE A 59 -7.42 7.40 6.11
CA ILE A 59 -7.46 7.00 7.52
C ILE A 59 -7.21 5.49 7.69
N PHE A 60 -7.62 4.68 6.72
CA PHE A 60 -7.45 3.23 6.73
C PHE A 60 -6.21 2.79 5.97
N ILE A 61 -5.86 3.47 4.87
CA ILE A 61 -4.75 3.08 3.99
C ILE A 61 -3.40 3.38 4.63
N PHE A 62 -3.17 4.59 5.16
CA PHE A 62 -1.85 4.99 5.66
C PHE A 62 -1.31 4.06 6.76
N PRO A 63 -2.08 3.70 7.81
CA PRO A 63 -1.58 2.81 8.86
C PRO A 63 -1.12 1.44 8.34
N GLY A 64 -1.73 0.93 7.27
CA GLY A 64 -1.35 -0.35 6.67
C GLY A 64 -0.21 -0.26 5.66
N VAL A 65 -0.12 0.84 4.91
CA VAL A 65 0.91 1.00 3.88
C VAL A 65 2.27 1.36 4.48
N ILE A 66 2.32 2.20 5.53
CA ILE A 66 3.59 2.62 6.16
C ILE A 66 4.56 1.46 6.46
N PRO A 67 4.14 0.37 7.14
CA PRO A 67 5.04 -0.75 7.44
C PRO A 67 5.39 -1.62 6.22
N ILE A 68 4.63 -1.53 5.13
CA ILE A 68 4.85 -2.30 3.89
C ILE A 68 5.80 -1.56 2.93
N VAL A 69 5.93 -0.23 3.02
CA VAL A 69 6.83 0.53 2.13
C VAL A 69 8.28 0.06 2.31
N PRO A 70 9.03 -0.20 1.22
CA PRO A 70 10.43 -0.63 1.29
C PRO A 70 11.39 0.53 1.65
N GLY A 71 11.19 1.15 2.81
CA GLY A 71 12.01 2.27 3.29
C GLY A 71 13.47 1.87 3.57
N LEU A 72 13.71 0.63 3.98
CA LEU A 72 15.07 0.12 4.17
C LEU A 72 15.86 0.10 2.86
N GLY A 73 15.25 -0.37 1.76
CA GLY A 73 15.90 -0.36 0.45
C GLY A 73 16.26 1.05 -0.04
N LEU A 74 15.41 2.04 0.26
CA LEU A 74 15.73 3.44 -0.02
C LEU A 74 16.93 3.93 0.81
N TYR A 75 16.95 3.59 2.11
CA TYR A 75 18.07 3.93 2.99
C TYR A 75 19.38 3.27 2.51
N GLU A 76 19.35 1.98 2.19
CA GLU A 76 20.51 1.23 1.69
C GLU A 76 21.01 1.78 0.35
N THR A 77 20.11 2.22 -0.52
CA THR A 77 20.48 2.91 -1.77
C THR A 77 21.28 4.17 -1.50
N ILE A 78 20.80 5.03 -0.58
CA ILE A 78 21.51 6.27 -0.20
C ILE A 78 22.84 5.93 0.48
N LEU A 79 22.86 4.91 1.34
CA LEU A 79 24.07 4.47 2.00
C LEU A 79 25.15 4.04 1.01
N ALA A 80 24.79 3.25 0.00
CA ALA A 80 25.71 2.83 -1.06
C ALA A 80 26.24 4.03 -1.87
N LEU A 81 25.39 5.02 -2.17
CA LEU A 81 25.81 6.28 -2.83
C LEU A 81 26.82 7.06 -1.98
N VAL A 82 26.60 7.16 -0.66
CA VAL A 82 27.53 7.84 0.26
C VAL A 82 28.86 7.10 0.37
N GLN A 83 28.86 5.78 0.18
CA GLN A 83 30.05 4.93 0.18
C GLN A 83 30.75 4.86 -1.18
N ASP A 84 30.28 5.62 -2.18
CA ASP A 84 30.79 5.63 -3.56
C ASP A 84 30.65 4.27 -4.29
N ASP A 85 29.79 3.38 -3.78
CA ASP A 85 29.44 2.12 -4.43
C ASP A 85 28.22 2.30 -5.35
N ILE A 86 28.50 2.86 -6.53
CA ILE A 86 27.47 3.15 -7.53
C ILE A 86 26.80 1.87 -8.06
N PHE A 87 27.52 0.77 -8.18
CA PHE A 87 26.96 -0.46 -8.71
C PHE A 87 25.91 -1.03 -7.75
N LEU A 88 26.24 -1.10 -6.46
CA LEU A 88 25.30 -1.54 -5.43
C LEU A 88 24.11 -0.58 -5.29
N ALA A 89 24.37 0.73 -5.34
CA ALA A 89 23.32 1.74 -5.28
C ALA A 89 22.29 1.58 -6.40
N VAL A 90 22.74 1.34 -7.64
CA VAL A 90 21.85 1.11 -8.77
C VAL A 90 21.08 -0.19 -8.62
N GLU A 91 21.71 -1.26 -8.15
CA GLU A 91 21.02 -2.55 -7.95
C GLU A 91 19.90 -2.44 -6.90
N ILE A 92 20.21 -1.95 -5.71
CA ILE A 92 19.24 -1.83 -4.61
C ILE A 92 18.18 -0.78 -4.97
N GLY A 93 18.60 0.34 -5.55
CA GLY A 93 17.71 1.44 -5.95
C GLY A 93 16.70 1.01 -6.99
N ALA A 94 17.15 0.32 -8.05
CA ALA A 94 16.26 -0.18 -9.09
C ALA A 94 15.25 -1.18 -8.54
N ARG A 95 15.68 -2.15 -7.72
CA ARG A 95 14.76 -3.11 -7.06
C ARG A 95 13.73 -2.41 -6.19
N THR A 96 14.16 -1.40 -5.41
CA THR A 96 13.29 -0.65 -4.52
C THR A 96 12.25 0.17 -5.27
N ILE A 97 12.67 0.87 -6.33
CA ILE A 97 11.76 1.64 -7.20
C ILE A 97 10.75 0.73 -7.88
N LEU A 98 11.16 -0.44 -8.37
CA LEU A 98 10.24 -1.41 -8.98
C LEU A 98 9.19 -1.91 -7.98
N ASN A 99 9.59 -2.21 -6.73
CA ASN A 99 8.66 -2.60 -5.67
C ASN A 99 7.65 -1.48 -5.36
N ILE A 100 8.11 -0.24 -5.22
CA ILE A 100 7.24 0.93 -5.01
C ILE A 100 6.31 1.14 -6.22
N GLY A 101 6.82 0.96 -7.44
CA GLY A 101 6.04 1.01 -8.68
C GLY A 101 4.89 0.02 -8.67
N CYS A 102 5.13 -1.23 -8.24
CA CYS A 102 4.08 -2.23 -8.08
C CYS A 102 3.02 -1.82 -7.04
N MET A 103 3.44 -1.27 -5.89
CA MET A 103 2.51 -0.75 -4.88
C MET A 103 1.65 0.38 -5.45
N ALA A 104 2.25 1.30 -6.21
CA ALA A 104 1.54 2.41 -6.86
C ALA A 104 0.49 1.90 -7.87
N ILE A 105 0.86 0.91 -8.69
CA ILE A 105 -0.07 0.28 -9.65
C ILE A 105 -1.23 -0.40 -8.91
N ALA A 106 -0.95 -1.17 -7.84
CA ALA A 106 -1.98 -1.81 -7.04
C ALA A 106 -2.99 -0.78 -6.48
N MET A 107 -2.48 0.31 -5.91
CA MET A 107 -3.31 1.36 -5.30
C MET A 107 -4.11 2.14 -6.35
N ALA A 108 -3.50 2.43 -7.52
CA ALA A 108 -4.18 3.10 -8.63
C ALA A 108 -5.31 2.23 -9.20
N PHE A 109 -5.06 0.93 -9.38
CA PHE A 109 -6.05 -0.02 -9.87
C PHE A 109 -7.27 -0.08 -8.94
N VAL A 110 -7.04 -0.18 -7.63
CA VAL A 110 -8.13 -0.18 -6.64
C VAL A 110 -8.90 1.15 -6.66
N SER A 111 -8.19 2.28 -6.72
CA SER A 111 -8.82 3.61 -6.77
C SER A 111 -9.71 3.76 -8.00
N LEU A 112 -9.27 3.28 -9.16
CA LEU A 112 -10.04 3.31 -10.40
C LEU A 112 -11.28 2.41 -10.32
N ALA A 113 -11.15 1.20 -9.78
CA ALA A 113 -12.27 0.29 -9.57
C ALA A 113 -13.30 0.90 -8.60
N ALA A 114 -12.84 1.51 -7.51
CA ALA A 114 -13.68 2.21 -6.56
C ALA A 114 -14.45 3.39 -7.18
N TYR A 115 -13.78 4.17 -8.05
CA TYR A 115 -14.42 5.27 -8.78
C TYR A 115 -15.52 4.78 -9.71
N LYS A 116 -15.27 3.73 -10.50
CA LYS A 116 -16.28 3.18 -11.43
C LYS A 116 -17.54 2.70 -10.72
N ILE A 117 -17.39 2.05 -9.56
CA ILE A 117 -18.53 1.60 -8.74
C ILE A 117 -19.37 2.78 -8.26
N LYS A 118 -18.74 3.93 -7.96
CA LYS A 118 -19.45 5.15 -7.58
C LYS A 118 -20.28 5.72 -8.73
N THR A 119 -19.71 5.79 -9.93
CA THR A 119 -20.41 6.34 -11.11
C THR A 119 -21.61 5.51 -11.52
N HIS A 120 -21.47 4.17 -11.60
CA HIS A 120 -22.59 3.29 -11.96
C HIS A 120 -23.77 3.36 -10.98
N LYS A 121 -23.52 3.61 -9.70
CA LYS A 121 -24.60 3.73 -8.70
C LYS A 121 -25.39 5.03 -8.87
N ILE A 122 -24.75 6.10 -9.31
CA ILE A 122 -25.41 7.40 -9.58
C ILE A 122 -26.25 7.32 -10.85
N GLU A 123 -25.79 6.58 -11.87
CA GLU A 123 -26.56 6.35 -13.10
C GLU A 123 -27.78 5.42 -12.92
N ALA A 124 -27.80 4.59 -11.88
CA ALA A 124 -28.91 3.68 -11.58
C ALA A 124 -29.99 4.30 -10.66
N GLU A 125 -29.72 5.46 -10.04
CA GLU A 125 -30.66 6.21 -9.19
C GLU A 125 -31.33 7.39 -9.92
N ASN A 126 -30.97 7.67 -11.18
CA ASN A 126 -31.61 8.65 -12.08
C ASN A 126 -32.45 7.94 -13.15
#